data_AF-A0A226E4S2-F1
#
_entry.id   AF-A0A226E4S2-F1
#
_cell.length_a   1.000
_cell.length_b   1.000
_cell.length_c   1.000
_cell.angle_alpha   90.00
_cell.angle_beta   90.00
_cell.angle_gamma   90.00
#
_symmetry.space_group_name_H-M   'P 1'
#
loop_
_entity.id
_entity.type
_entity.pdbx_description
1 polymer ?
#
loop_
_entity_poly.entity_id
_entity_poly.type
_entity_poly.pdbx_seq_one_letter_code
_entity_poly.pdbx_strand_id
1 'polypeptide(L)'
;MARTLLFAINFILVISCLHQEANGFSNRPRGIFIQVSNADDPSIISRIEAWLQNICAKNKKLGGADDMNDLVLIDVAAEKPDGSLEMKFRVLDKVLPFATGGNKQCFGNLFVGTVLLEWKGAGNPYQEGIANSEFRVRNLNASKYVAQQFLKRYPNVRVNWYITYESNLNYLENFVVKENYKKFLGNLIKELTLLRSGAVMWSPTFWDLWNSTSPSTKLRLGSNLQDLFQSLAKDSRPGITWMNLQDSVGKSAEGCFKMTPADAVKWYNFVKDLYPFPSMQMNVEQFKTLSDCKSLVENEPDVQIQREKYYASQGVNMGAAFEIRYWRERENTLR
;
A
#
# COMPACT_ATOMS: atom_id res chain seq x y z
N MET A 1 9.83 14.91 17.43
CA MET A 1 9.03 13.96 18.24
C MET A 1 8.25 13.07 17.29
N ALA A 2 8.85 11.96 16.84
CA ALA A 2 8.12 10.85 16.25
C ALA A 2 8.01 9.79 17.37
N ARG A 3 6.77 9.49 17.80
CA ARG A 3 6.49 8.38 18.70
C ARG A 3 5.69 7.37 17.90
N THR A 4 6.20 6.15 17.91
CA THR A 4 5.58 4.90 17.48
C THR A 4 4.08 4.87 17.82
N LEU A 5 3.24 4.66 16.81
CA LEU A 5 1.79 4.54 16.91
C LEU A 5 1.43 3.21 17.61
N LEU A 6 0.80 3.28 18.79
CA LEU A 6 0.10 2.16 19.41
C LEU A 6 -1.41 2.36 19.20
N PHE A 7 -2.09 1.39 18.58
CA PHE A 7 -3.54 1.40 18.44
C PHE A 7 -4.18 0.37 19.35
N ALA A 8 -5.11 0.81 20.19
CA ALA A 8 -6.11 -0.02 20.83
C ALA A 8 -7.46 0.69 20.66
N ILE A 9 -8.36 0.13 19.84
CA ILE A 9 -9.75 0.60 19.75
C ILE A 9 -10.65 -0.64 19.74
N ASN A 10 -11.41 -0.82 20.83
CA ASN A 10 -12.59 -1.66 20.91
C ASN A 10 -13.77 -0.89 20.32
N PHE A 11 -14.69 -1.50 19.55
CA PHE A 11 -16.14 -1.24 19.61
C PHE A 11 -16.95 -2.20 18.71
N ILE A 12 -18.26 -2.24 18.98
CA ILE A 12 -19.34 -3.15 18.56
C ILE A 12 -20.44 -2.30 17.86
N LEU A 13 -21.18 -2.88 16.88
CA LEU A 13 -22.67 -2.81 16.67
C LEU A 13 -23.25 -2.29 15.31
N VAL A 14 -23.98 -3.20 14.62
CA VAL A 14 -25.32 -3.18 13.94
C VAL A 14 -25.76 -2.21 12.79
N ILE A 15 -25.97 -2.83 11.60
CA ILE A 15 -27.07 -2.86 10.57
C ILE A 15 -27.88 -1.61 10.15
N SER A 16 -27.92 -1.31 8.82
CA SER A 16 -29.15 -1.17 7.96
C SER A 16 -28.84 -0.93 6.47
N CYS A 17 -29.79 -1.32 5.59
CA CYS A 17 -29.68 -1.64 4.15
C CYS A 17 -29.82 -0.49 3.14
N LEU A 18 -29.31 -0.69 1.89
CA LEU A 18 -30.01 -0.47 0.59
C LEU A 18 -29.15 -0.67 -0.69
N HIS A 19 -29.53 -1.69 -1.48
CA HIS A 19 -29.51 -1.85 -2.95
C HIS A 19 -28.76 -0.84 -3.88
N GLN A 20 -27.85 -1.35 -4.71
CA GLN A 20 -27.83 -1.11 -6.17
C GLN A 20 -26.87 -2.06 -6.93
N GLU A 21 -27.43 -3.09 -7.58
CA GLU A 21 -26.81 -3.79 -8.72
C GLU A 21 -27.67 -3.51 -9.96
N ALA A 22 -27.09 -2.89 -11.01
CA ALA A 22 -27.64 -2.88 -12.37
C ALA A 22 -26.71 -2.29 -13.45
N ASN A 23 -25.70 -1.49 -13.10
CA ASN A 23 -24.82 -0.88 -14.11
C ASN A 23 -23.39 -1.44 -13.96
N GLY A 24 -22.90 -2.09 -15.02
CA GLY A 24 -21.61 -2.81 -15.08
C GLY A 24 -20.37 -1.96 -14.79
N PHE A 25 -20.18 -1.60 -13.53
CA PHE A 25 -18.96 -0.99 -13.03
C PHE A 25 -17.94 -2.08 -12.68
N SER A 26 -17.12 -2.50 -13.64
CA SER A 26 -15.88 -3.28 -13.41
C SER A 26 -14.77 -2.49 -12.71
N ASN A 27 -15.14 -1.44 -11.96
CA ASN A 27 -14.26 -0.44 -11.38
C ASN A 27 -14.38 -0.45 -9.86
N ARG A 28 -14.20 -1.62 -9.24
CA ARG A 28 -14.06 -1.75 -7.78
C ARG A 28 -12.59 -1.94 -7.43
N PRO A 29 -12.16 -1.65 -6.19
CA PRO A 29 -10.83 -2.04 -5.73
C PRO A 29 -10.59 -3.53 -5.99
N ARG A 30 -9.48 -3.86 -6.65
CA ARG A 30 -9.17 -5.23 -7.11
C ARG A 30 -8.27 -6.00 -6.16
N GLY A 31 -8.16 -5.53 -4.92
CA GLY A 31 -7.35 -6.18 -3.90
C GLY A 31 -7.45 -5.53 -2.54
N ILE A 32 -6.71 -6.08 -1.58
CA ILE A 32 -6.77 -5.71 -0.17
C ILE A 32 -5.36 -5.57 0.40
N PHE A 33 -5.13 -4.49 1.13
CA PHE A 33 -3.95 -4.32 1.98
C PHE A 33 -4.22 -4.78 3.41
N ILE A 34 -3.26 -5.54 3.96
CA ILE A 34 -3.22 -5.92 5.37
C ILE A 34 -1.88 -5.44 5.94
N GLN A 35 -1.94 -4.58 6.95
CA GLN A 35 -0.77 -4.25 7.77
C GLN A 35 -0.57 -5.34 8.82
N VAL A 36 0.38 -6.23 8.59
CA VAL A 36 0.52 -7.47 9.38
C VAL A 36 1.19 -7.19 10.72
N SER A 37 2.14 -6.25 10.76
CA SER A 37 2.86 -5.87 11.99
C SER A 37 1.96 -5.41 13.15
N ASN A 38 0.80 -4.85 12.83
CA ASN A 38 -0.15 -4.28 13.78
C ASN A 38 -1.27 -5.25 14.19
N ALA A 39 -1.25 -6.49 13.70
CA ALA A 39 -2.35 -7.44 13.81
C ALA A 39 -2.13 -8.57 14.84
N ASP A 40 -1.23 -8.40 15.80
CA ASP A 40 -0.84 -9.47 16.74
C ASP A 40 -1.84 -9.78 17.84
N ASP A 41 -2.86 -8.95 18.02
CA ASP A 41 -3.94 -9.20 18.97
C ASP A 41 -4.76 -10.45 18.54
N PRO A 42 -4.96 -11.46 19.41
CA PRO A 42 -5.70 -12.68 19.07
C PRO A 42 -7.12 -12.44 18.52
N SER A 43 -7.80 -11.38 18.98
CA SER A 43 -9.12 -11.00 18.49
C SER A 43 -9.04 -10.43 17.07
N ILE A 44 -8.00 -9.68 16.73
CA ILE A 44 -7.75 -9.16 15.39
C ILE A 44 -7.41 -10.32 14.43
N ILE A 45 -6.54 -11.25 14.85
CA ILE A 45 -6.17 -12.43 14.05
C ILE A 45 -7.41 -13.23 13.65
N SER A 46 -8.30 -13.50 14.61
CA SER A 46 -9.53 -14.26 14.37
C SER A 46 -10.48 -13.50 13.42
N ARG A 47 -10.55 -12.18 13.53
CA ARG A 47 -11.34 -11.32 12.64
C ARG A 47 -10.78 -11.32 11.21
N ILE A 48 -9.45 -11.24 11.03
CA ILE A 48 -8.82 -11.27 9.71
C ILE A 48 -9.17 -12.57 8.97
N GLU A 49 -9.07 -13.73 9.63
CA GLU A 49 -9.45 -15.00 9.00
C GLU A 49 -10.92 -14.99 8.56
N ALA A 50 -11.83 -14.54 9.43
CA ALA A 50 -13.25 -14.45 9.12
C ALA A 50 -13.55 -13.46 7.97
N TRP A 51 -12.83 -12.34 7.92
CA TRP A 51 -12.95 -11.37 6.82
C TRP A 51 -12.52 -11.98 5.50
N LEU A 52 -11.35 -12.62 5.46
CA LEU A 52 -10.86 -13.28 4.25
C LEU A 52 -11.81 -14.37 3.78
N GLN A 53 -12.35 -15.20 4.67
CA GLN A 53 -13.37 -16.20 4.31
C GLN A 53 -14.60 -15.57 3.65
N ASN A 54 -15.11 -14.47 4.22
CA ASN A 54 -16.26 -13.75 3.67
C ASN A 54 -15.94 -13.13 2.30
N ILE A 55 -14.78 -12.49 2.15
CA ILE A 55 -14.27 -11.94 0.89
C ILE A 55 -14.23 -13.04 -0.18
N CYS A 56 -13.58 -14.17 0.12
CA CYS A 56 -13.47 -15.29 -0.82
C CYS A 56 -14.84 -15.89 -1.19
N ALA A 57 -15.77 -15.99 -0.24
CA ALA A 57 -17.10 -16.54 -0.51
C ALA A 57 -17.93 -15.64 -1.45
N LYS A 58 -17.64 -14.34 -1.47
CA LYS A 58 -18.34 -13.35 -2.30
C LYS A 58 -17.64 -13.07 -3.63
N ASN A 59 -16.32 -13.24 -3.71
CA ASN A 59 -15.56 -13.15 -4.94
C ASN A 59 -15.69 -14.46 -5.73
N LYS A 60 -16.77 -14.55 -6.51
CA LYS A 60 -17.22 -15.80 -7.13
C LYS A 60 -16.31 -16.36 -8.23
N LYS A 61 -15.32 -15.60 -8.74
CA LYS A 61 -14.44 -16.08 -9.82
C LYS A 61 -13.11 -15.32 -9.94
N LEU A 62 -12.02 -16.03 -9.68
CA LEU A 62 -10.66 -15.58 -10.00
C LEU A 62 -10.56 -15.13 -11.47
N GLY A 63 -10.06 -13.92 -11.72
CA GLY A 63 -9.91 -13.32 -13.04
C GLY A 63 -11.19 -12.70 -13.62
N GLY A 64 -12.28 -12.61 -12.86
CA GLY A 64 -13.49 -11.88 -13.23
C GLY A 64 -13.32 -10.36 -13.27
N ALA A 65 -14.24 -9.67 -13.94
CA ALA A 65 -14.27 -8.20 -13.98
C ALA A 65 -14.44 -7.58 -12.58
N ASP A 66 -15.11 -8.29 -11.67
CA ASP A 66 -15.39 -7.86 -10.28
C ASP A 66 -14.46 -8.52 -9.25
N ASP A 67 -13.38 -9.16 -9.68
CA ASP A 67 -12.55 -10.00 -8.82
C ASP A 67 -11.57 -9.20 -7.95
N MET A 68 -11.49 -9.58 -6.67
CA MET A 68 -10.38 -9.19 -5.79
C MET A 68 -9.23 -10.14 -6.00
N ASN A 69 -8.35 -9.74 -6.90
CA ASN A 69 -7.27 -10.59 -7.34
C ASN A 69 -6.00 -10.42 -6.49
N ASP A 70 -5.81 -9.26 -5.86
CA ASP A 70 -4.54 -8.92 -5.20
C ASP A 70 -4.66 -8.91 -3.67
N LEU A 71 -3.80 -9.67 -2.99
CA LEU A 71 -3.59 -9.57 -1.55
C LEU A 71 -2.23 -8.93 -1.29
N VAL A 72 -2.19 -7.81 -0.56
CA VAL A 72 -0.96 -7.09 -0.23
C VAL A 72 -0.72 -7.12 1.27
N LEU A 73 0.42 -7.66 1.69
CA LEU A 73 0.88 -7.67 3.07
C LEU A 73 1.95 -6.59 3.23
N ILE A 74 1.68 -5.50 3.95
CA ILE A 74 2.58 -4.33 3.97
C ILE A 74 3.91 -4.64 4.66
N ASP A 75 3.87 -5.35 5.79
CA ASP A 75 5.01 -5.60 6.65
C ASP A 75 4.82 -6.87 7.49
N VAL A 76 5.40 -7.97 7.03
CA VAL A 76 5.28 -9.29 7.67
C VAL A 76 6.14 -9.49 8.92
N ALA A 77 6.92 -8.47 9.28
CA ALA A 77 7.71 -8.42 10.50
C ALA A 77 7.69 -7.02 11.12
N ALA A 78 8.02 -6.94 12.41
CA ALA A 78 8.21 -5.69 13.13
C ALA A 78 9.55 -5.66 13.87
N GLU A 79 10.09 -4.48 14.07
CA GLU A 79 11.24 -4.28 14.96
C GLU A 79 10.78 -4.16 16.41
N LYS A 80 11.37 -4.96 17.31
CA LYS A 80 11.17 -4.88 18.75
C LYS A 80 11.97 -3.71 19.36
N PRO A 81 11.64 -3.29 20.59
CA PRO A 81 12.40 -2.24 21.28
C PRO A 81 13.91 -2.51 21.41
N ASP A 82 14.31 -3.77 21.46
CA ASP A 82 15.72 -4.21 21.53
C ASP A 82 16.43 -4.22 20.16
N GLY A 83 15.73 -3.85 19.07
CA GLY A 83 16.25 -3.85 17.70
C GLY A 83 16.20 -5.19 17.00
N SER A 84 15.70 -6.26 17.65
CA SER A 84 15.49 -7.55 17.01
C SER A 84 14.25 -7.54 16.10
N LEU A 85 14.24 -8.40 15.07
CA LEU A 85 13.12 -8.52 14.14
C LEU A 85 12.21 -9.67 14.56
N GLU A 86 10.92 -9.39 14.66
CA GLU A 86 9.88 -10.36 14.96
C GLU A 86 9.04 -10.65 13.72
N MET A 87 9.11 -11.90 13.26
CA MET A 87 8.20 -12.39 12.22
C MET A 87 6.79 -12.56 12.78
N LYS A 88 5.78 -12.03 12.10
CA LYS A 88 4.38 -12.10 12.52
C LYS A 88 3.70 -13.40 12.07
N PHE A 89 4.34 -14.54 12.30
CA PHE A 89 3.89 -15.83 11.78
C PHE A 89 2.48 -16.22 12.24
N ARG A 90 2.05 -15.80 13.43
CA ARG A 90 0.69 -16.07 13.93
C ARG A 90 -0.40 -15.47 13.05
N VAL A 91 -0.17 -14.26 12.54
CA VAL A 91 -1.09 -13.60 11.60
C VAL A 91 -0.97 -14.25 10.22
N LEU A 92 0.26 -14.46 9.74
CA LEU A 92 0.53 -15.02 8.42
C LEU A 92 -0.04 -16.43 8.24
N ASP A 93 0.02 -17.28 9.27
CA ASP A 93 -0.54 -18.63 9.26
C ASP A 93 -2.07 -18.62 9.06
N LYS A 94 -2.75 -17.50 9.35
CA LYS A 94 -4.18 -17.31 9.09
C LYS A 94 -4.49 -16.70 7.72
N VAL A 95 -3.57 -15.89 7.19
CA VAL A 95 -3.76 -15.15 5.94
C VAL A 95 -3.33 -15.97 4.72
N LEU A 96 -2.16 -16.60 4.78
CA LEU A 96 -1.55 -17.27 3.62
C LEU A 96 -2.31 -18.48 3.06
N PRO A 97 -3.17 -19.20 3.80
CA PRO A 97 -4.09 -20.15 3.19
C PRO A 97 -4.90 -19.57 2.02
N PHE A 98 -5.24 -18.28 2.05
CA PHE A 98 -6.05 -17.62 1.01
C PHE A 98 -5.24 -17.06 -0.16
N ALA A 99 -3.92 -16.96 -0.01
CA ALA A 99 -3.02 -16.42 -1.02
C ALA A 99 -2.75 -17.41 -2.17
N THR A 100 -2.08 -16.94 -3.24
CA THR A 100 -1.69 -17.80 -4.35
C THR A 100 -0.70 -18.91 -3.92
N GLY A 101 -1.08 -20.16 -4.18
CA GLY A 101 -0.36 -21.34 -3.69
C GLY A 101 -0.79 -21.81 -2.29
N GLY A 102 -1.74 -21.12 -1.65
CA GLY A 102 -2.40 -21.56 -0.43
C GLY A 102 -3.51 -22.59 -0.70
N ASN A 103 -3.92 -23.33 0.34
CA ASN A 103 -4.93 -24.39 0.22
C ASN A 103 -6.39 -23.88 0.23
N LYS A 104 -6.62 -22.59 0.51
CA LYS A 104 -7.90 -21.89 0.43
C LYS A 104 -7.83 -20.73 -0.57
N GLN A 105 -6.96 -20.85 -1.59
CA GLN A 105 -6.64 -19.76 -2.51
C GLN A 105 -7.89 -19.08 -3.07
N CYS A 106 -7.96 -17.76 -2.89
CA CYS A 106 -8.98 -16.92 -3.52
C CYS A 106 -8.43 -15.59 -4.07
N PHE A 107 -7.12 -15.34 -3.89
CA PHE A 107 -6.40 -14.25 -4.56
C PHE A 107 -5.46 -14.82 -5.61
N GLY A 108 -5.36 -14.18 -6.78
CA GLY A 108 -4.44 -14.57 -7.85
C GLY A 108 -3.03 -14.04 -7.65
N ASN A 109 -2.86 -12.93 -6.93
CA ASN A 109 -1.57 -12.33 -6.60
C ASN A 109 -1.40 -12.16 -5.09
N LEU A 110 -0.18 -12.39 -4.61
CA LEU A 110 0.25 -12.03 -3.27
C LEU A 110 1.46 -11.10 -3.38
N PHE A 111 1.34 -9.88 -2.86
CA PHE A 111 2.45 -8.96 -2.68
C PHE A 111 2.88 -8.97 -1.22
N VAL A 112 4.15 -9.25 -0.96
CA VAL A 112 4.70 -9.35 0.41
C VAL A 112 5.71 -8.25 0.62
N GLY A 113 5.44 -7.41 1.60
CA GLY A 113 6.35 -6.43 2.14
C GLY A 113 7.03 -6.98 3.40
N THR A 114 8.21 -6.48 3.67
CA THR A 114 9.11 -7.05 4.68
C THR A 114 8.87 -6.41 6.04
N VAL A 115 9.48 -5.26 6.27
CA VAL A 115 9.49 -4.55 7.55
C VAL A 115 9.65 -3.06 7.29
N LEU A 116 8.97 -2.23 8.08
CA LEU A 116 9.18 -0.79 8.12
C LEU A 116 10.01 -0.44 9.37
N LEU A 117 11.29 -0.09 9.19
CA LEU A 117 12.09 0.39 10.32
C LEU A 117 11.79 1.86 10.62
N GLU A 118 11.69 2.19 11.91
CA GLU A 118 11.48 3.57 12.35
C GLU A 118 12.77 4.39 12.17
N TRP A 119 12.65 5.57 11.54
CA TRP A 119 13.72 6.56 11.51
C TRP A 119 13.83 7.26 12.87
N LYS A 120 14.94 7.05 13.56
CA LYS A 120 15.19 7.62 14.91
C LYS A 120 16.02 8.91 14.88
N GLY A 121 16.46 9.36 13.71
CA GLY A 121 17.23 10.60 13.56
C GLY A 121 16.35 11.85 13.46
N ALA A 122 16.99 13.00 13.26
CA ALA A 122 16.30 14.26 13.04
C ALA A 122 15.63 14.30 11.64
N GLY A 123 14.60 15.14 11.51
CA GLY A 123 13.86 15.31 10.25
C GLY A 123 12.81 14.22 10.01
N ASN A 124 12.43 14.06 8.75
CA ASN A 124 11.44 13.09 8.31
C ASN A 124 12.13 11.87 7.64
N PRO A 125 11.54 10.67 7.76
CA PRO A 125 12.11 9.46 7.16
C PRO A 125 12.29 9.59 5.64
N TYR A 126 11.39 10.29 4.95
CA TYR A 126 11.36 10.35 3.49
C TYR A 126 12.39 11.32 2.87
N GLN A 127 13.08 12.14 3.67
CA GLN A 127 14.19 12.99 3.22
C GLN A 127 15.48 12.68 3.97
N GLU A 128 15.50 12.91 5.29
CA GLU A 128 16.71 12.71 6.11
C GLU A 128 16.99 11.23 6.33
N GLY A 129 15.96 10.43 6.61
CA GLY A 129 16.11 8.99 6.79
C GLY A 129 16.63 8.32 5.52
N ILE A 130 15.99 8.59 4.37
CA ILE A 130 16.44 8.03 3.10
C ILE A 130 17.81 8.56 2.70
N ALA A 131 18.22 9.78 3.08
CA ALA A 131 19.55 10.32 2.80
C ALA A 131 20.64 9.69 3.70
N ASN A 132 20.29 9.12 4.84
CA ASN A 132 21.23 8.44 5.73
C ASN A 132 21.61 7.03 5.21
N SER A 133 22.90 6.81 4.93
CA SER A 133 23.39 5.54 4.37
C SER A 133 23.25 4.35 5.32
N GLU A 134 23.50 4.55 6.62
CA GLU A 134 23.40 3.48 7.62
C GLU A 134 21.97 3.00 7.77
N PHE A 135 21.01 3.93 7.79
CA PHE A 135 19.59 3.62 7.84
C PHE A 135 19.13 2.86 6.58
N ARG A 136 19.58 3.27 5.39
CA ARG A 136 19.32 2.52 4.15
C ARG A 136 19.87 1.09 4.23
N VAL A 137 21.13 0.93 4.60
CA VAL A 137 21.77 -0.40 4.71
C VAL A 137 21.05 -1.27 5.75
N ARG A 138 20.67 -0.71 6.88
CA ARG A 138 19.90 -1.43 7.91
C ARG A 138 18.54 -1.89 7.41
N ASN A 139 17.79 -1.02 6.72
CA ASN A 139 16.51 -1.39 6.10
C ASN A 139 16.67 -2.49 5.05
N LEU A 140 17.71 -2.41 4.21
CA LEU A 140 18.03 -3.43 3.22
C LEU A 140 18.32 -4.80 3.87
N ASN A 141 19.19 -4.82 4.88
CA ASN A 141 19.57 -6.04 5.59
C ASN A 141 18.37 -6.66 6.33
N ALA A 142 17.59 -5.83 7.03
CA ALA A 142 16.38 -6.27 7.71
C ALA A 142 15.35 -6.85 6.73
N SER A 143 15.13 -6.18 5.59
CA SER A 143 14.22 -6.65 4.56
C SER A 143 14.66 -7.98 3.96
N LYS A 144 15.95 -8.13 3.63
CA LYS A 144 16.51 -9.38 3.13
C LYS A 144 16.33 -10.52 4.12
N TYR A 145 16.65 -10.29 5.39
CA TYR A 145 16.47 -11.28 6.45
C TYR A 145 15.01 -11.72 6.57
N VAL A 146 14.07 -10.77 6.65
CA VAL A 146 12.63 -11.03 6.76
C VAL A 146 12.12 -11.82 5.56
N ALA A 147 12.51 -11.42 4.34
CA ALA A 147 12.15 -12.14 3.12
C ALA A 147 12.67 -13.59 3.14
N GLN A 148 13.90 -13.82 3.58
CA GLN A 148 14.46 -15.17 3.73
C GLN A 148 13.67 -16.01 4.74
N GLN A 149 13.33 -15.46 5.91
CA GLN A 149 12.54 -16.17 6.92
C GLN A 149 11.13 -16.48 6.41
N PHE A 150 10.49 -15.53 5.71
CA PHE A 150 9.18 -15.72 5.11
C PHE A 150 9.20 -16.88 4.10
N LEU A 151 10.14 -16.86 3.14
CA LEU A 151 10.25 -17.89 2.11
C LEU A 151 10.64 -19.26 2.68
N LYS A 152 11.43 -19.29 3.77
CA LYS A 152 11.75 -20.53 4.49
C LYS A 152 10.50 -21.16 5.12
N ARG A 153 9.62 -20.35 5.72
CA ARG A 153 8.39 -20.82 6.37
C ARG A 153 7.30 -21.20 5.37
N TYR A 154 7.20 -20.47 4.25
CA TYR A 154 6.15 -20.62 3.24
C TYR A 154 6.72 -20.89 1.84
N PRO A 155 7.44 -22.00 1.63
CA PRO A 155 8.18 -22.25 0.39
C PRO A 155 7.28 -22.33 -0.85
N ASN A 156 6.04 -22.80 -0.69
CA ASN A 156 5.09 -23.07 -1.78
C ASN A 156 4.27 -21.85 -2.21
N VAL A 157 4.29 -20.76 -1.43
CA VAL A 157 3.51 -19.55 -1.76
C VAL A 157 4.22 -18.79 -2.88
N ARG A 158 3.48 -18.43 -3.93
CA ARG A 158 4.03 -17.57 -5.00
C ARG A 158 3.98 -16.12 -4.52
N VAL A 159 5.11 -15.42 -4.60
CA VAL A 159 5.28 -14.09 -4.00
C VAL A 159 5.68 -13.10 -5.09
N ASN A 160 4.96 -11.99 -5.14
CA ASN A 160 5.41 -10.73 -5.67
C ASN A 160 5.89 -9.86 -4.48
N TRP A 161 6.73 -8.87 -4.73
CA TRP A 161 7.30 -8.04 -3.66
C TRP A 161 6.55 -6.73 -3.52
N TYR A 162 6.25 -6.34 -2.29
CA TYR A 162 5.79 -5.00 -1.94
C TYR A 162 6.96 -4.21 -1.33
N ILE A 163 7.18 -2.99 -1.80
CA ILE A 163 8.18 -2.11 -1.19
C ILE A 163 7.56 -1.38 0.00
N THR A 164 7.78 -1.94 1.20
CA THR A 164 7.26 -1.43 2.48
C THR A 164 7.68 0.00 2.81
N TYR A 165 8.91 0.36 2.47
CA TYR A 165 9.39 1.73 2.66
C TYR A 165 8.88 2.63 1.53
N GLU A 166 7.71 3.20 1.75
CA GLU A 166 7.05 4.11 0.83
C GLU A 166 7.72 5.49 0.77
N SER A 167 7.14 6.40 -0.01
CA SER A 167 7.64 7.77 -0.15
C SER A 167 6.52 8.77 -0.30
N ASN A 168 6.77 9.99 0.18
CA ASN A 168 6.11 11.17 -0.34
C ASN A 168 6.88 11.65 -1.59
N LEU A 169 6.27 11.47 -2.77
CA LEU A 169 6.86 11.80 -4.06
C LEU A 169 7.15 13.30 -4.22
N ASN A 170 6.48 14.19 -3.49
CA ASN A 170 6.80 15.62 -3.53
C ASN A 170 8.28 15.89 -3.21
N TYR A 171 8.88 15.10 -2.31
CA TYR A 171 10.28 15.28 -1.93
C TYR A 171 11.29 14.88 -2.99
N LEU A 172 10.87 14.13 -4.02
CA LEU A 172 11.75 13.72 -5.12
C LEU A 172 11.99 14.85 -6.12
N GLU A 173 11.40 16.05 -5.95
CA GLU A 173 11.89 17.23 -6.66
C GLU A 173 13.35 17.56 -6.29
N ASN A 174 13.78 17.18 -5.09
CA ASN A 174 15.16 17.31 -4.65
C ASN A 174 15.98 16.14 -5.24
N PHE A 175 16.94 16.48 -6.08
CA PHE A 175 17.80 15.51 -6.76
C PHE A 175 18.54 14.57 -5.79
N VAL A 176 19.02 15.08 -4.65
CA VAL A 176 19.73 14.27 -3.65
C VAL A 176 18.80 13.24 -3.01
N VAL A 177 17.57 13.64 -2.69
CA VAL A 177 16.56 12.72 -2.15
C VAL A 177 16.24 11.63 -3.17
N LYS A 178 16.00 12.01 -4.43
CA LYS A 178 15.76 11.06 -5.53
C LYS A 178 16.90 10.07 -5.72
N GLU A 179 18.16 10.52 -5.74
CA GLU A 179 19.32 9.62 -5.91
C GLU A 179 19.45 8.61 -4.77
N ASN A 180 19.09 9.00 -3.54
CA ASN A 180 19.08 8.07 -2.42
C ASN A 180 17.93 7.05 -2.50
N TYR A 181 16.74 7.46 -2.95
CA TYR A 181 15.66 6.52 -3.28
C TYR A 181 16.05 5.56 -4.39
N LYS A 182 16.68 6.05 -5.47
CA LYS A 182 17.19 5.23 -6.58
C LYS A 182 18.13 4.14 -6.09
N LYS A 183 19.11 4.48 -5.25
CA LYS A 183 20.03 3.51 -4.64
C LYS A 183 19.30 2.51 -3.75
N PHE A 184 18.43 3.00 -2.86
CA PHE A 184 17.71 2.14 -1.92
C PHE A 184 16.77 1.15 -2.64
N LEU A 185 15.84 1.67 -3.46
CA LEU A 185 14.87 0.86 -4.20
C LEU A 185 15.59 -0.07 -5.16
N GLY A 186 16.63 0.42 -5.84
CA GLY A 186 17.41 -0.39 -6.78
C GLY A 186 18.07 -1.60 -6.12
N ASN A 187 18.66 -1.41 -4.93
CA ASN A 187 19.25 -2.51 -4.17
C ASN A 187 18.19 -3.43 -3.57
N LEU A 188 17.11 -2.88 -3.01
CA LEU A 188 16.03 -3.68 -2.42
C LEU A 188 15.39 -4.60 -3.44
N ILE A 189 15.04 -4.07 -4.63
CA ILE A 189 14.42 -4.85 -5.71
C ILE A 189 15.35 -5.98 -6.16
N LYS A 190 16.64 -5.71 -6.33
CA LYS A 190 17.64 -6.75 -6.69
C LYS A 190 17.68 -7.86 -5.65
N GLU A 191 17.83 -7.50 -4.38
CA GLU A 191 17.94 -8.46 -3.28
C GLU A 191 16.69 -9.33 -3.17
N LEU A 192 15.50 -8.73 -3.24
CA LEU A 192 14.24 -9.47 -3.17
C LEU A 192 14.02 -10.37 -4.39
N THR A 193 14.30 -9.86 -5.59
CA THR A 193 14.14 -10.62 -6.85
C THR A 193 15.14 -11.79 -6.95
N LEU A 194 16.35 -11.63 -6.39
CA LEU A 194 17.33 -12.73 -6.27
C LEU A 194 16.82 -13.86 -5.37
N LEU A 195 16.06 -13.55 -4.31
CA LEU A 195 15.45 -14.57 -3.44
C LEU A 195 14.26 -15.26 -4.10
N ARG A 196 13.42 -14.48 -4.79
CA ARG A 196 12.29 -14.98 -5.57
C ARG A 196 11.91 -13.97 -6.65
N SER A 197 11.99 -14.36 -7.91
CA SER A 197 11.54 -13.51 -9.01
C SER A 197 10.02 -13.36 -8.98
N GLY A 198 9.54 -12.16 -9.28
CA GLY A 198 8.11 -11.81 -9.26
C GLY A 198 7.90 -10.35 -9.64
N ALA A 199 6.65 -9.91 -9.65
CA ALA A 199 6.33 -8.49 -9.80
C ALA A 199 6.77 -7.70 -8.56
N VAL A 200 6.94 -6.39 -8.72
CA VAL A 200 7.30 -5.46 -7.65
C VAL A 200 6.29 -4.34 -7.62
N MET A 201 5.61 -4.20 -6.49
CA MET A 201 4.65 -3.15 -6.21
C MET A 201 5.28 -2.05 -5.33
N TRP A 202 5.03 -0.80 -5.70
CA TRP A 202 5.29 0.36 -4.85
C TRP A 202 4.03 1.22 -4.76
N SER A 203 3.71 1.69 -3.56
CA SER A 203 2.50 2.47 -3.28
C SER A 203 2.86 3.79 -2.61
N PRO A 204 3.57 4.72 -3.29
CA PRO A 204 3.92 6.01 -2.72
C PRO A 204 2.72 6.98 -2.74
N THR A 205 2.90 8.21 -2.24
CA THR A 205 1.86 9.24 -2.18
C THR A 205 2.37 10.62 -2.56
N PHE A 206 1.46 11.56 -2.83
CA PHE A 206 1.70 13.00 -2.76
C PHE A 206 1.00 13.60 -1.54
N TRP A 207 1.58 14.64 -0.94
CA TRP A 207 0.97 15.44 0.12
C TRP A 207 0.63 16.86 -0.34
N ASP A 208 1.30 17.39 -1.36
CA ASP A 208 0.96 18.71 -1.89
C ASP A 208 -0.25 18.63 -2.82
N LEU A 209 -1.08 19.68 -2.81
CA LEU A 209 -2.17 19.81 -3.76
C LEU A 209 -1.61 20.08 -5.15
N TRP A 210 -2.27 19.54 -6.18
CA TRP A 210 -1.80 19.74 -7.54
C TRP A 210 -1.71 21.22 -7.88
N ASN A 211 -2.73 22.01 -7.54
CA ASN A 211 -2.76 23.44 -7.87
C ASN A 211 -1.80 24.30 -7.03
N SER A 212 -1.38 23.85 -5.84
CA SER A 212 -0.39 24.58 -5.03
C SER A 212 1.04 24.35 -5.47
N THR A 213 1.32 23.26 -6.20
CA THR A 213 2.66 22.98 -6.71
C THR A 213 2.95 23.76 -7.99
N SER A 214 4.01 24.56 -7.96
CA SER A 214 4.41 25.42 -9.08
C SER A 214 4.73 24.61 -10.36
N PRO A 215 4.56 25.18 -11.57
CA PRO A 215 4.94 24.51 -12.81
C PRO A 215 6.41 24.07 -12.86
N SER A 216 7.33 24.89 -12.32
CA SER A 216 8.77 24.56 -12.32
C SER A 216 9.09 23.39 -11.37
N THR A 217 8.41 23.30 -10.23
CA THR A 217 8.50 22.13 -9.33
C THR A 217 7.99 20.88 -10.01
N LYS A 218 6.82 20.91 -10.66
CA LYS A 218 6.28 19.76 -11.40
C LYS A 218 7.23 19.29 -12.50
N LEU A 219 7.86 20.21 -13.22
CA LEU A 219 8.83 19.87 -14.26
C LEU A 219 10.06 19.14 -13.68
N ARG A 220 10.67 19.68 -12.61
CA ARG A 220 11.82 19.04 -11.95
C ARG A 220 11.45 17.68 -11.36
N LEU A 221 10.32 17.62 -10.66
CA LEU A 221 9.79 16.38 -10.11
C LEU A 221 9.56 15.33 -11.21
N GLY A 222 8.98 15.73 -12.34
CA GLY A 222 8.73 14.84 -13.48
C GLY A 222 10.02 14.27 -14.05
N SER A 223 11.02 15.13 -14.29
CA SER A 223 12.35 14.69 -14.75
C SER A 223 13.00 13.72 -13.77
N ASN A 224 12.92 13.99 -12.47
CA ASN A 224 13.52 13.15 -11.44
C ASN A 224 12.83 11.79 -11.29
N LEU A 225 11.50 11.76 -11.33
CA LEU A 225 10.71 10.53 -11.27
C LEU A 225 10.92 9.68 -12.53
N GLN A 226 10.96 10.30 -13.71
CA GLN A 226 11.23 9.60 -14.96
C GLN A 226 12.62 8.94 -14.93
N ASP A 227 13.67 9.67 -14.54
CA ASP A 227 15.01 9.10 -14.36
C ASP A 227 15.02 7.95 -13.34
N LEU A 228 14.35 8.12 -12.20
CA LEU A 228 14.23 7.07 -11.19
C LEU A 228 13.61 5.79 -11.78
N PHE A 229 12.44 5.89 -12.40
CA PHE A 229 11.71 4.73 -12.92
C PHE A 229 12.47 4.03 -14.06
N GLN A 230 13.03 4.80 -14.99
CA GLN A 230 13.84 4.26 -16.08
C GLN A 230 15.08 3.55 -15.56
N SER A 231 15.76 4.13 -14.57
CA SER A 231 16.94 3.52 -13.95
C SER A 231 16.60 2.23 -13.23
N LEU A 232 15.50 2.19 -12.45
CA LEU A 232 15.08 0.96 -11.76
C LEU A 232 14.74 -0.15 -12.76
N ALA A 233 14.07 0.17 -13.86
CA ALA A 233 13.73 -0.81 -14.89
C ALA A 233 14.96 -1.36 -15.62
N LYS A 234 15.95 -0.49 -15.88
CA LYS A 234 17.20 -0.86 -16.55
C LYS A 234 18.12 -1.66 -15.63
N ASP A 235 18.36 -1.13 -14.44
CA ASP A 235 19.45 -1.57 -13.58
C ASP A 235 19.00 -2.60 -12.54
N SER A 236 17.71 -2.65 -12.19
CA SER A 236 17.16 -3.47 -11.10
C SER A 236 15.98 -4.32 -11.56
N ARG A 237 16.15 -5.07 -12.66
CA ARG A 237 15.08 -5.89 -13.26
C ARG A 237 14.32 -6.73 -12.21
N PRO A 238 12.97 -6.70 -12.20
CA PRO A 238 12.11 -6.10 -13.23
C PRO A 238 11.83 -4.59 -13.07
N GLY A 239 12.47 -3.91 -12.11
CA GLY A 239 12.10 -2.55 -11.70
C GLY A 239 10.79 -2.55 -10.91
N ILE A 240 10.08 -1.42 -10.91
CA ILE A 240 8.72 -1.33 -10.37
C ILE A 240 7.77 -1.71 -11.50
N THR A 241 7.01 -2.79 -11.32
CA THR A 241 6.05 -3.26 -12.33
C THR A 241 4.61 -2.90 -11.99
N TRP A 242 4.33 -2.65 -10.71
CA TRP A 242 3.03 -2.23 -10.20
C TRP A 242 3.16 -0.94 -9.40
N MET A 243 2.50 0.12 -9.86
CA MET A 243 2.44 1.40 -9.16
C MET A 243 1.01 1.59 -8.64
N ASN A 244 0.87 1.54 -7.31
CA ASN A 244 -0.41 1.72 -6.62
C ASN A 244 -0.39 3.05 -5.88
N LEU A 245 -0.52 4.18 -6.58
CA LEU A 245 -0.40 5.51 -5.99
C LEU A 245 -1.48 5.72 -4.91
N GLN A 246 -1.10 6.07 -3.69
CA GLN A 246 -2.07 6.44 -2.65
C GLN A 246 -2.75 7.75 -3.02
N ASP A 247 -4.06 7.80 -2.85
CA ASP A 247 -4.83 8.99 -3.19
C ASP A 247 -4.70 10.11 -2.15
N SER A 248 -4.32 9.80 -0.91
CA SER A 248 -4.24 10.73 0.24
C SER A 248 -5.50 11.53 0.53
N VAL A 249 -6.62 11.23 -0.13
CA VAL A 249 -7.90 11.93 0.09
C VAL A 249 -8.45 11.60 1.46
N GLY A 250 -8.15 10.42 2.01
CA GLY A 250 -8.51 10.07 3.39
C GLY A 250 -7.87 11.02 4.41
N LYS A 251 -6.71 11.59 4.11
CA LYS A 251 -5.96 12.44 5.07
C LYS A 251 -6.50 13.88 5.18
N SER A 252 -7.73 14.14 4.72
CA SER A 252 -8.31 15.47 4.49
C SER A 252 -9.22 16.04 5.59
N ALA A 253 -9.09 15.58 6.84
CA ALA A 253 -9.77 16.24 7.96
C ALA A 253 -9.47 17.74 8.05
N GLU A 254 -10.38 18.48 8.69
CA GLU A 254 -10.21 19.90 9.00
C GLU A 254 -8.92 20.12 9.81
N GLY A 255 -8.02 20.96 9.29
CA GLY A 255 -6.68 21.18 9.85
C GLY A 255 -5.56 20.32 9.24
N CYS A 256 -5.89 19.37 8.36
CA CYS A 256 -4.94 18.46 7.71
C CYS A 256 -4.78 18.75 6.20
N PHE A 257 -4.09 17.84 5.50
CA PHE A 257 -3.83 17.91 4.06
C PHE A 257 -5.13 17.87 3.26
N LYS A 258 -5.48 18.95 2.53
CA LYS A 258 -6.76 19.05 1.81
C LYS A 258 -6.76 18.37 0.42
N MET A 259 -6.19 17.17 0.31
CA MET A 259 -6.13 16.44 -0.96
C MET A 259 -7.55 16.11 -1.43
N THR A 260 -7.92 16.56 -2.64
CA THR A 260 -9.22 16.25 -3.23
C THR A 260 -9.10 15.07 -4.22
N PRO A 261 -10.22 14.40 -4.55
CA PRO A 261 -10.21 13.41 -5.63
C PRO A 261 -9.68 13.98 -6.96
N ALA A 262 -9.95 15.26 -7.25
CA ALA A 262 -9.45 15.92 -8.45
C ALA A 262 -7.92 16.11 -8.43
N ASP A 263 -7.33 16.45 -7.28
CA ASP A 263 -5.87 16.54 -7.13
C ASP A 263 -5.23 15.15 -7.28
N ALA A 264 -5.80 14.12 -6.65
CA ALA A 264 -5.32 12.74 -6.76
C ALA A 264 -5.30 12.25 -8.22
N VAL A 265 -6.37 12.49 -8.99
CA VAL A 265 -6.41 12.14 -10.43
C VAL A 265 -5.33 12.84 -11.23
N LYS A 266 -5.07 14.13 -10.96
CA LYS A 266 -4.01 14.86 -11.66
C LYS A 266 -2.62 14.31 -11.33
N TRP A 267 -2.35 13.98 -10.07
CA TRP A 267 -1.11 13.32 -9.67
C TRP A 267 -0.96 11.92 -10.27
N TYR A 268 -2.05 11.15 -10.33
CA TYR A 268 -2.07 9.83 -10.98
C TYR A 268 -1.71 9.94 -12.46
N ASN A 269 -2.37 10.83 -13.20
CA ASN A 269 -2.09 11.02 -14.63
C ASN A 269 -0.66 11.53 -14.85
N PHE A 270 -0.19 12.46 -14.00
CA PHE A 270 1.20 12.90 -14.04
C PHE A 270 2.19 11.75 -13.90
N VAL A 271 2.01 10.83 -12.93
CA VAL A 271 2.91 9.67 -12.79
C VAL A 271 2.76 8.68 -13.95
N LYS A 272 1.53 8.43 -14.40
CA LYS A 272 1.21 7.53 -15.52
C LYS A 272 1.90 7.96 -16.82
N ASP A 273 1.97 9.27 -17.08
CA ASP A 273 2.58 9.82 -18.29
C ASP A 273 4.12 9.80 -18.27
N LEU A 274 4.74 9.66 -17.09
CA LEU A 274 6.20 9.62 -16.96
C LEU A 274 6.81 8.25 -17.28
N TYR A 275 6.06 7.17 -17.02
CA TYR A 275 6.56 5.81 -17.19
C TYR A 275 5.42 4.80 -17.44
N PRO A 276 5.56 3.92 -18.45
CA PRO A 276 4.52 2.95 -18.80
C PRO A 276 4.56 1.72 -17.86
N PHE A 277 4.11 1.89 -16.61
CA PHE A 277 4.01 0.77 -15.68
C PHE A 277 3.10 -0.33 -16.24
N PRO A 278 3.51 -1.62 -16.19
CA PRO A 278 2.64 -2.73 -16.55
C PRO A 278 1.29 -2.71 -15.82
N SER A 279 1.29 -2.30 -14.55
CA SER A 279 0.09 -2.00 -13.79
C SER A 279 0.23 -0.63 -13.12
N MET A 280 -0.61 0.33 -13.52
CA MET A 280 -0.78 1.63 -12.85
C MET A 280 -2.18 1.67 -12.27
N GLN A 281 -2.28 1.91 -10.97
CA GLN A 281 -3.52 1.88 -10.20
C GLN A 281 -3.49 2.94 -9.10
N MET A 282 -4.68 3.35 -8.65
CA MET A 282 -4.88 4.17 -7.47
C MET A 282 -5.16 3.27 -6.28
N ASN A 283 -4.38 3.41 -5.23
CA ASN A 283 -4.68 2.86 -3.90
C ASN A 283 -5.62 3.83 -3.18
N VAL A 284 -6.91 3.47 -3.14
CA VAL A 284 -7.97 4.30 -2.56
C VAL A 284 -8.03 4.08 -1.06
N GLU A 285 -7.61 5.07 -0.27
CA GLU A 285 -7.57 4.98 1.18
C GLU A 285 -8.97 4.84 1.79
N GLN A 286 -9.33 3.72 2.41
CA GLN A 286 -10.68 3.50 2.95
C GLN A 286 -10.91 4.15 4.33
N PHE A 287 -10.02 5.04 4.75
CA PHE A 287 -10.08 5.73 6.03
C PHE A 287 -10.13 7.24 5.84
N LYS A 288 -10.41 7.95 6.93
CA LYS A 288 -10.15 9.38 7.06
C LYS A 288 -9.31 9.68 8.29
N THR A 289 -8.53 10.75 8.25
CA THR A 289 -7.88 11.30 9.44
C THR A 289 -8.88 12.07 10.30
N LEU A 290 -8.66 12.14 11.61
CA LEU A 290 -9.31 13.11 12.48
C LEU A 290 -8.55 14.46 12.45
N SER A 291 -9.08 15.47 13.13
CA SER A 291 -8.50 16.82 13.19
C SER A 291 -7.10 16.88 13.82
N ASP A 292 -6.63 15.81 14.46
CA ASP A 292 -5.26 15.66 14.97
C ASP A 292 -4.25 15.23 13.88
N CYS A 293 -4.74 14.98 12.66
CA CYS A 293 -4.00 14.50 11.49
C CYS A 293 -3.24 13.19 11.69
N LYS A 294 -3.58 12.43 12.73
CA LYS A 294 -2.86 11.21 13.14
C LYS A 294 -3.80 10.04 13.34
N SER A 295 -4.93 10.29 13.99
CA SER A 295 -5.93 9.28 14.26
C SER A 295 -6.67 8.96 12.97
N LEU A 296 -6.74 7.67 12.63
CA LEU A 296 -7.44 7.17 11.46
C LEU A 296 -8.75 6.53 11.88
N VAL A 297 -9.83 6.84 11.18
CA VAL A 297 -11.13 6.21 11.35
C VAL A 297 -11.70 5.79 10.00
N GLU A 298 -12.56 4.80 9.98
CA GLU A 298 -13.91 4.93 9.42
C GLU A 298 -14.16 6.05 8.38
N ASN A 299 -13.90 5.91 7.07
CA ASN A 299 -14.47 6.86 6.11
C ASN A 299 -15.92 6.49 5.78
N GLU A 300 -16.83 7.45 5.69
CA GLU A 300 -18.23 7.18 5.39
C GLU A 300 -18.38 6.39 4.07
N PRO A 301 -19.15 5.28 4.04
CA PRO A 301 -19.27 4.45 2.83
C PRO A 301 -19.72 5.22 1.59
N ASP A 302 -20.64 6.17 1.72
CA ASP A 302 -21.10 7.01 0.60
C ASP A 302 -19.98 7.91 0.05
N VAL A 303 -19.13 8.47 0.93
CA VAL A 303 -17.98 9.29 0.53
C VAL A 303 -16.97 8.43 -0.24
N GLN A 304 -16.71 7.21 0.24
CA GLN A 304 -15.85 6.26 -0.47
C GLN A 304 -16.41 5.91 -1.85
N ILE A 305 -17.70 5.55 -1.93
CA ILE A 305 -18.37 5.18 -3.19
C ILE A 305 -18.36 6.35 -4.18
N GLN A 306 -18.63 7.58 -3.74
CA GLN A 306 -18.58 8.76 -4.59
C GLN A 306 -17.18 9.02 -5.12
N ARG A 307 -16.15 8.88 -4.29
CA ARG A 307 -14.74 9.02 -4.69
C ARG A 307 -14.32 7.96 -5.71
N GLU A 308 -14.70 6.70 -5.51
CA GLU A 308 -14.43 5.62 -6.48
C GLU A 308 -15.19 5.82 -7.80
N LYS A 309 -16.46 6.23 -7.74
CA LYS A 309 -17.24 6.62 -8.94
C LYS A 309 -16.56 7.77 -9.69
N TYR A 310 -16.03 8.74 -8.95
CA TYR A 310 -15.25 9.84 -9.55
C TYR A 310 -14.01 9.30 -10.25
N TYR A 311 -13.17 8.50 -9.60
CA TYR A 311 -11.98 7.89 -10.24
C TYR A 311 -12.32 7.06 -11.48
N ALA A 312 -13.35 6.21 -11.38
CA ALA A 312 -13.89 5.46 -12.51
C ALA A 312 -14.28 6.37 -13.68
N SER A 313 -14.98 7.47 -13.41
CA SER A 313 -15.39 8.44 -14.45
C SER A 313 -14.20 9.15 -15.11
N GLN A 314 -13.06 9.23 -14.42
CA GLN A 314 -11.82 9.82 -14.92
C GLN A 314 -10.89 8.79 -15.59
N GLY A 315 -11.34 7.54 -15.76
CA GLY A 315 -10.53 6.47 -16.36
C GLY A 315 -9.35 6.04 -15.50
N VAL A 316 -9.42 6.26 -14.18
CA VAL A 316 -8.40 5.82 -13.22
C VAL A 316 -8.69 4.37 -12.82
N ASN A 317 -7.69 3.50 -12.99
CA ASN A 317 -7.75 2.14 -12.52
C ASN A 317 -7.62 2.12 -11.01
N MET A 318 -8.50 1.41 -10.31
CA MET A 318 -8.40 1.23 -8.85
C MET A 318 -7.67 -0.06 -8.54
N GLY A 319 -6.71 0.02 -7.64
CA GLY A 319 -5.90 -1.10 -7.19
C GLY A 319 -6.46 -1.71 -5.93
N ALA A 320 -5.58 -2.29 -5.13
CA ALA A 320 -5.95 -2.79 -3.82
C ALA A 320 -6.36 -1.62 -2.90
N ALA A 321 -7.45 -1.80 -2.15
CA ALA A 321 -7.94 -0.84 -1.17
C ALA A 321 -7.07 -0.89 0.09
N PHE A 322 -6.70 0.29 0.60
CA PHE A 322 -5.97 0.37 1.86
C PHE A 322 -6.90 0.05 3.03
N GLU A 323 -6.52 -0.98 3.80
CA GLU A 323 -7.17 -1.47 5.02
C GLU A 323 -8.43 -2.36 4.86
N ILE A 324 -8.26 -3.66 5.12
CA ILE A 324 -9.33 -4.69 5.18
C ILE A 324 -10.47 -4.42 6.19
N ARG A 325 -10.19 -3.76 7.32
CA ARG A 325 -11.13 -3.42 8.40
C ARG A 325 -12.29 -2.58 7.86
N TYR A 326 -11.96 -1.53 7.12
CA TYR A 326 -12.92 -0.57 6.57
C TYR A 326 -13.61 -1.09 5.31
N TRP A 327 -13.09 -2.18 4.72
CA TRP A 327 -13.74 -2.81 3.58
C TRP A 327 -15.06 -3.50 3.95
N ARG A 328 -15.20 -4.01 5.20
CA ARG A 328 -16.37 -4.80 5.61
C ARG A 328 -17.59 -3.95 5.94
N GLU A 329 -17.45 -2.80 6.59
CA GLU A 329 -18.64 -2.00 6.95
C GLU A 329 -19.35 -1.53 5.67
N ARG A 330 -18.57 -1.18 4.64
CA ARG A 330 -19.05 -0.96 3.28
C ARG A 330 -19.86 -2.12 2.68
N GLU A 331 -19.45 -3.37 2.87
CA GLU A 331 -20.24 -4.51 2.36
C GLU A 331 -21.60 -4.64 3.05
N ASN A 332 -21.69 -4.25 4.33
CA ASN A 332 -22.94 -4.32 5.07
C ASN A 332 -23.91 -3.22 4.65
N THR A 333 -23.41 -2.07 4.17
CA THR A 333 -24.25 -0.97 3.66
C THR A 333 -24.70 -1.16 2.21
N LEU A 334 -23.95 -1.93 1.41
CA LEU A 334 -24.30 -2.22 0.01
C LEU A 334 -25.39 -3.31 -0.16
N ARG A 335 -25.79 -3.99 0.91
CA ARG A 335 -26.92 -4.94 0.94
C ARG A 335 -28.20 -4.19 1.29
#